data_AF-A0A327X189-F1
#
_entry.id   AF-A0A327X189-F1
#
_cell.length_a   1.000
_cell.length_b   1.000
_cell.length_c   1.000
_cell.angle_alpha   90.00
_cell.angle_beta   90.00
_cell.angle_gamma   90.00
#
_symmetry.space_group_name_H-M   'P 1'
#
loop_
_entity.id
_entity.type
_entity.pdbx_description
1 polymer ?
#
loop_
_entity_poly.entity_id
_entity_poly.type
_entity_poly.pdbx_seq_one_letter_code
_entity_poly.pdbx_strand_id
1 'polypeptide(L)'
;MGILETVKNLFGFTSAPSTPSNTPPEQSLPAPTPPKPKASGPPPAAQRRNQIIRFVIDKLRAYQNEPENAPIGLRLFVLCESAEEEDVFRVALWVNQPEKFRSELSRQLADNYITLAKDWIFEVEFVQDQLPNGIYREGNLGLVVLDPKKSDGPVVLATVKTLVGQTEQDEYGLNPAQKVLFHIGRGHSTQTASGRVRINDIVVLNDDDPGFDPQKGAGNGAVSRAHATIQYNPAQRKYALLVDPGGLPANGNKTKIMHPDDTIERADILGVTYPLQHGDQIELGGEVTLLFELR
;
A
#
# COMPACT_ATOMS: atom_id res chain seq x y z
N MET A 1 -9.10 57.50 -23.47
CA MET A 1 -8.11 56.56 -24.05
C MET A 1 -6.92 56.55 -23.11
N GLY A 2 -6.45 55.46 -22.53
CA GLY A 2 -6.86 54.06 -22.57
C GLY A 2 -5.73 53.27 -21.90
N ILE A 3 -6.06 52.34 -21.01
CA ILE A 3 -5.17 51.53 -20.15
C ILE A 3 -4.23 50.58 -20.96
N LEU A 4 -4.05 50.85 -22.25
CA LEU A 4 -3.31 50.06 -23.25
C LEU A 4 -1.95 50.64 -23.65
N GLU A 5 -1.60 51.89 -23.28
CA GLU A 5 -0.26 52.43 -23.56
C GLU A 5 0.79 52.02 -22.52
N THR A 6 0.37 51.68 -21.30
CA THR A 6 1.27 51.24 -20.22
C THR A 6 1.72 49.77 -20.38
N VAL A 7 1.14 49.03 -21.32
CA VAL A 7 1.43 47.58 -21.52
C VAL A 7 2.35 47.31 -22.74
N LYS A 8 2.69 48.33 -23.54
CA LYS A 8 3.57 48.15 -24.71
C LYS A 8 5.04 48.50 -24.50
N ASN A 9 5.39 49.20 -23.42
CA ASN A 9 6.79 49.55 -23.08
C ASN A 9 7.46 48.56 -22.11
N LEU A 10 6.76 47.50 -21.70
CA LEU A 10 7.30 46.45 -20.83
C LEU A 10 7.77 45.18 -21.59
N PHE A 11 7.47 45.09 -22.88
CA PHE A 11 7.95 44.04 -23.77
C PHE A 11 8.70 44.71 -24.93
N GLY A 12 10.00 44.93 -24.74
CA GLY A 12 10.90 45.58 -25.67
C GLY A 12 11.04 44.85 -27.01
N PHE A 13 10.07 45.06 -27.89
CA PHE A 13 10.12 44.74 -29.30
C PHE A 13 9.87 46.01 -30.12
N THR A 14 10.93 46.70 -30.53
CA THR A 14 10.92 47.49 -31.76
C THR A 14 12.29 47.42 -32.44
N SER A 15 12.30 46.66 -33.53
CA SER A 15 12.82 46.99 -34.86
C SER A 15 13.97 48.00 -34.98
N ALA A 16 15.06 47.49 -35.58
CA ALA A 16 16.20 48.22 -36.13
C ALA A 16 15.80 49.29 -37.16
N PRO A 17 16.73 50.23 -37.40
CA PRO A 17 17.21 50.45 -38.78
C PRO A 17 18.75 50.43 -38.90
N SER A 18 19.20 49.92 -40.05
CA SER A 18 20.55 49.91 -40.62
C SER A 18 21.14 51.34 -40.79
N THR A 19 22.45 51.61 -40.87
CA THR A 19 23.50 51.06 -41.77
C THR A 19 24.88 51.68 -41.39
N PRO A 20 26.01 51.43 -42.08
CA PRO A 20 27.13 50.59 -41.63
C PRO A 20 28.38 51.40 -41.18
N SER A 21 29.26 50.77 -40.39
CA SER A 21 30.67 51.20 -40.35
C SER A 21 31.60 50.00 -40.20
N ASN A 22 32.50 49.89 -41.18
CA ASN A 22 33.60 48.95 -41.27
C ASN A 22 34.66 49.28 -40.21
N THR A 23 34.90 48.38 -39.26
CA THR A 23 36.22 48.22 -38.63
C THR A 23 36.30 46.84 -37.97
N PRO A 24 37.28 45.99 -38.28
CA PRO A 24 37.48 44.73 -37.56
C PRO A 24 38.40 44.94 -36.35
N PRO A 25 38.00 44.48 -35.16
CA PRO A 25 39.00 43.99 -34.22
C PRO A 25 38.63 42.64 -33.60
N GLU A 26 39.58 41.72 -33.76
CA GLU A 26 40.15 40.88 -32.72
C GLU A 26 39.23 39.87 -31.99
N GLN A 27 39.40 38.59 -32.38
CA GLN A 27 38.91 37.42 -31.66
C GLN A 27 39.43 37.42 -30.22
N SER A 28 38.55 37.69 -29.26
CA SER A 28 38.75 37.35 -27.86
C SER A 28 38.08 36.00 -27.59
N LEU A 29 38.88 34.99 -27.26
CA LEU A 29 38.42 33.71 -26.75
C LEU A 29 37.60 33.93 -25.47
N PRO A 30 36.40 33.34 -25.31
CA PRO A 30 35.68 33.41 -24.05
C PRO A 30 36.45 32.62 -22.98
N ALA A 31 36.71 33.29 -21.85
CA ALA A 31 37.33 32.68 -20.68
C ALA A 31 36.51 31.47 -20.17
N PRO A 32 37.17 30.43 -19.63
CA PRO A 32 36.48 29.25 -19.13
C PRO A 32 35.59 29.63 -17.95
N THR A 33 34.28 29.38 -18.08
CA THR A 33 33.33 29.49 -16.99
C THR A 33 33.72 28.52 -15.87
N PRO A 34 33.80 28.98 -14.61
CA PRO A 34 34.12 28.08 -13.50
C PRO A 34 33.03 26.99 -13.37
N PRO A 35 33.40 25.75 -13.05
CA PRO A 35 32.44 24.65 -12.96
C PRO A 35 31.41 24.95 -11.88
N LYS A 36 30.12 24.75 -12.22
CA LYS A 36 29.01 24.86 -11.27
C LYS A 36 29.31 24.01 -10.02
N PRO A 37 29.07 24.52 -8.80
CA PRO A 37 29.26 23.75 -7.58
C PRO A 37 28.37 22.51 -7.62
N LYS A 38 28.95 21.34 -7.30
CA LYS A 38 28.19 20.10 -7.12
C LYS A 38 27.16 20.34 -6.02
N ALA A 39 25.89 20.13 -6.34
CA ALA A 39 24.80 20.29 -5.37
C ALA A 39 25.03 19.34 -4.18
N SER A 40 25.26 19.91 -3.01
CA SER A 40 25.31 19.20 -1.73
C SER A 40 23.87 19.01 -1.23
N GLY A 41 23.23 17.94 -1.69
CA GLY A 41 21.91 17.53 -1.26
C GLY A 41 21.62 16.13 -1.81
N PRO A 42 20.70 15.37 -1.19
CA PRO A 42 20.27 14.08 -1.72
C PRO A 42 19.81 14.23 -3.18
N PRO A 43 20.04 13.22 -4.04
CA PRO A 43 19.68 13.30 -5.45
C PRO A 43 18.21 13.69 -5.62
N PRO A 44 17.86 14.53 -6.61
CA PRO A 44 16.48 14.93 -6.84
C PRO A 44 15.55 13.70 -6.98
N ALA A 45 14.31 13.80 -6.52
CA ALA A 45 13.35 12.69 -6.52
C ALA A 45 13.19 12.03 -7.90
N ALA A 46 13.30 12.78 -9.00
CA ALA A 46 13.28 12.23 -10.36
C ALA A 46 14.49 11.32 -10.66
N GLN A 47 15.68 11.70 -10.18
CA GLN A 47 16.89 10.88 -10.33
C GLN A 47 16.78 9.60 -9.49
N ARG A 48 16.26 9.70 -8.26
CA ARG A 48 15.97 8.53 -7.41
C ARG A 48 14.94 7.60 -8.07
N ARG A 49 13.87 8.16 -8.65
CA ARG A 49 12.88 7.37 -9.39
C ARG A 49 13.52 6.57 -10.52
N ASN A 50 14.38 7.20 -11.32
CA ASN A 50 15.11 6.52 -12.39
C ASN A 50 16.06 5.44 -11.85
N GLN A 51 16.73 5.69 -10.72
CA GLN A 51 17.58 4.70 -10.07
C GLN A 51 16.77 3.46 -9.65
N ILE A 52 15.61 3.66 -9.03
CA ILE A 52 14.73 2.57 -8.58
C ILE A 52 14.22 1.76 -9.78
N ILE A 53 13.73 2.43 -10.83
CA ILE A 53 13.22 1.75 -12.03
C ILE A 53 14.33 0.88 -12.66
N ARG A 54 15.55 1.43 -12.80
CA ARG A 54 16.70 0.67 -13.34
C ARG A 54 17.03 -0.54 -12.48
N PHE A 55 17.10 -0.35 -11.16
CA PHE A 55 17.31 -1.45 -10.21
C PHE A 55 16.26 -2.55 -10.40
N VAL A 56 14.97 -2.21 -10.43
CA VAL A 56 13.89 -3.20 -10.62
C VAL A 56 14.03 -3.93 -11.96
N ILE A 57 14.26 -3.22 -13.06
CA ILE A 57 14.48 -3.83 -14.39
C ILE A 57 15.66 -4.79 -14.34
N ASP A 58 16.80 -4.35 -13.81
CA ASP A 58 18.04 -5.15 -13.81
C ASP A 58 17.89 -6.43 -12.98
N LYS A 59 17.15 -6.39 -11.87
CA LYS A 59 16.87 -7.60 -11.08
C LYS A 59 15.82 -8.50 -11.72
N LEU A 60 14.89 -7.94 -12.50
CA LEU A 60 13.86 -8.70 -13.20
C LEU A 60 14.27 -9.23 -14.58
N ARG A 61 15.51 -8.98 -15.04
CA ARG A 61 16.01 -9.53 -16.32
C ARG A 61 15.89 -11.06 -16.42
N ALA A 62 15.93 -11.79 -15.30
CA ALA A 62 15.74 -13.23 -15.28
C ALA A 62 14.33 -13.67 -15.74
N TYR A 63 13.34 -12.78 -15.71
CA TYR A 63 11.96 -13.02 -16.14
C TYR A 63 11.68 -12.51 -17.56
N GLN A 64 12.72 -12.05 -18.28
CA GLN A 64 12.58 -11.54 -19.63
C GLN A 64 12.13 -12.67 -20.57
N ASN A 65 11.06 -12.43 -21.34
CA ASN A 65 10.44 -13.42 -22.22
C ASN A 65 9.89 -14.68 -21.51
N GLU A 66 9.63 -14.64 -20.20
CA GLU A 66 9.03 -15.75 -19.45
C GLU A 66 7.57 -15.48 -19.02
N PRO A 67 6.59 -15.48 -19.94
CA PRO A 67 5.19 -15.20 -19.57
C PRO A 67 4.56 -16.27 -18.67
N GLU A 68 5.06 -17.52 -18.71
CA GLU A 68 4.53 -18.63 -17.89
C GLU A 68 4.95 -18.57 -16.41
N ASN A 69 6.00 -17.80 -16.11
CA ASN A 69 6.49 -17.55 -14.75
C ASN A 69 6.39 -16.04 -14.41
N ALA A 70 5.45 -15.34 -15.03
CA ALA A 70 5.24 -13.92 -14.80
C ALA A 70 5.01 -13.65 -13.30
N PRO A 71 5.82 -12.79 -12.67
CA PRO A 71 5.61 -12.43 -11.28
C PRO A 71 4.20 -11.86 -11.05
N ILE A 72 3.59 -12.27 -9.94
CA ILE A 72 2.29 -11.73 -9.48
C ILE A 72 2.44 -10.44 -8.69
N GLY A 73 3.67 -10.03 -8.38
CA GLY A 73 3.91 -8.78 -7.70
C GLY A 73 5.37 -8.53 -7.39
N LEU A 74 5.63 -7.35 -6.86
CA LEU A 74 6.95 -6.89 -6.46
C LEU A 74 6.80 -6.16 -5.13
N ARG A 75 7.72 -6.43 -4.19
CA ARG A 75 7.87 -5.63 -2.97
C ARG A 75 9.24 -4.99 -2.94
N LEU A 76 9.24 -3.66 -2.94
CA LEU A 76 10.43 -2.84 -2.83
C LEU A 76 10.63 -2.44 -1.36
N PHE A 77 11.79 -2.76 -0.81
CA PHE A 77 12.25 -2.26 0.48
C PHE A 77 13.21 -1.10 0.24
N VAL A 78 13.04 -0.02 1.01
CA VAL A 78 13.95 1.12 0.98
C VAL A 78 14.49 1.34 2.38
N LEU A 79 15.80 1.16 2.55
CA LEU A 79 16.51 1.50 3.77
C LEU A 79 16.76 3.02 3.78
N CYS A 80 16.21 3.69 4.78
CA CYS A 80 16.32 5.14 4.96
C CYS A 80 17.02 5.43 6.29
N GLU A 81 18.17 6.11 6.22
CA GLU A 81 18.95 6.47 7.43
C GLU A 81 18.41 7.75 8.10
N SER A 82 17.57 8.52 7.40
CA SER A 82 16.99 9.77 7.89
C SER A 82 15.59 10.02 7.31
N ALA A 83 14.78 10.80 8.03
CA ALA A 83 13.44 11.20 7.58
C ALA A 83 13.48 12.02 6.27
N GLU A 84 14.51 12.85 6.09
CA GLU A 84 14.70 13.63 4.85
C GLU A 84 14.91 12.73 3.64
N GLU A 85 15.66 11.64 3.80
CA GLU A 85 15.86 10.67 2.73
C GLU A 85 14.56 9.90 2.43
N GLU A 86 13.83 9.50 3.47
CA GLU A 86 12.53 8.85 3.32
C GLU A 86 11.55 9.71 2.53
N ASP A 87 11.46 11.01 2.83
CA ASP A 87 10.62 11.96 2.10
C ASP A 87 10.99 12.06 0.61
N VAL A 88 12.29 12.09 0.30
CA VAL A 88 12.75 12.08 -1.10
C VAL A 88 12.29 10.80 -1.82
N PHE A 89 12.37 9.64 -1.16
CA PHE A 89 11.89 8.38 -1.74
C PHE A 89 10.37 8.33 -1.84
N ARG A 90 9.62 8.87 -0.87
CA ARG A 90 8.16 8.96 -0.92
C ARG A 90 7.69 9.78 -2.12
N VAL A 91 8.38 10.88 -2.41
CA VAL A 91 8.13 11.70 -3.62
C VAL A 91 8.54 10.95 -4.89
N ALA A 92 9.69 10.26 -4.87
CA ALA A 92 10.19 9.51 -6.03
C ALA A 92 9.25 8.35 -6.42
N LEU A 93 8.68 7.66 -5.44
CA LEU A 93 7.80 6.50 -5.61
C LEU A 93 6.32 6.87 -5.73
N TRP A 94 6.00 8.16 -5.64
CA TRP A 94 4.61 8.66 -5.60
C TRP A 94 3.75 7.87 -4.61
N VAL A 95 4.19 7.75 -3.36
CA VAL A 95 3.50 6.93 -2.33
C VAL A 95 2.03 7.33 -2.15
N ASN A 96 1.69 8.61 -2.34
CA ASN A 96 0.30 9.10 -2.27
C ASN A 96 -0.53 8.82 -3.54
N GLN A 97 0.10 8.37 -4.62
CA GLN A 97 -0.51 8.05 -5.92
C GLN A 97 0.15 6.79 -6.52
N PRO A 98 0.07 5.64 -5.83
CA PRO A 98 0.86 4.44 -6.16
C PRO A 98 0.58 3.92 -7.57
N GLU A 99 -0.66 4.08 -8.07
CA GLU A 99 -1.04 3.70 -9.43
C GLU A 99 -0.22 4.42 -10.52
N LYS A 100 0.22 5.66 -10.27
CA LYS A 100 1.09 6.36 -11.23
C LYS A 100 2.43 5.69 -11.35
N PHE A 101 3.04 5.31 -10.23
CA PHE A 101 4.38 4.71 -10.24
C PHE A 101 4.30 3.31 -10.81
N ARG A 102 3.29 2.54 -10.40
CA ARG A 102 2.99 1.22 -10.94
C ARG A 102 2.79 1.25 -12.45
N SER A 103 2.05 2.24 -12.98
CA SER A 103 1.83 2.41 -14.41
C SER A 103 3.14 2.75 -15.15
N GLU A 104 3.95 3.67 -14.62
CA GLU A 104 5.26 4.00 -15.19
C GLU A 104 6.22 2.80 -15.18
N LEU A 105 6.31 2.09 -14.05
CA LEU A 105 7.13 0.89 -13.92
C LEU A 105 6.67 -0.21 -14.88
N SER A 106 5.35 -0.43 -15.02
CA SER A 106 4.79 -1.40 -15.96
C SER A 106 5.23 -1.12 -17.40
N ARG A 107 5.17 0.16 -17.82
CA ARG A 107 5.61 0.58 -19.16
C ARG A 107 7.10 0.27 -19.36
N GLN A 108 7.94 0.66 -18.39
CA GLN A 108 9.39 0.46 -18.48
C GLN A 108 9.77 -1.03 -18.47
N LEU A 109 9.06 -1.88 -17.73
CA LEU A 109 9.27 -3.33 -17.76
C LEU A 109 8.86 -3.94 -19.10
N ALA A 110 7.73 -3.51 -19.67
CA ALA A 110 7.27 -3.94 -20.99
C ALA A 110 8.28 -3.55 -22.09
N ASP A 111 8.85 -2.35 -22.03
CA ASP A 111 9.92 -1.90 -22.95
C ASP A 111 11.17 -2.79 -22.88
N ASN A 112 11.35 -3.53 -21.78
CA ASN A 112 12.43 -4.49 -21.58
C ASN A 112 11.97 -5.96 -21.76
N TYR A 113 10.79 -6.22 -22.32
CA TYR A 113 10.22 -7.55 -22.54
C TYR A 113 10.00 -8.36 -21.24
N ILE A 114 9.73 -7.67 -20.13
CA ILE A 114 9.38 -8.28 -18.84
C ILE A 114 7.88 -8.12 -18.64
N THR A 115 7.16 -9.24 -18.57
CA THR A 115 5.70 -9.25 -18.39
C THR A 115 5.37 -9.65 -16.95
N LEU A 116 4.50 -8.87 -16.31
CA LEU A 116 3.93 -9.16 -15.01
C LEU A 116 2.49 -9.68 -15.16
N ALA A 117 1.95 -10.33 -14.14
CA ALA A 117 0.54 -10.75 -14.15
C ALA A 117 -0.41 -9.54 -14.32
N LYS A 118 -1.62 -9.78 -14.87
CA LYS A 118 -2.58 -8.70 -15.17
C LYS A 118 -2.92 -7.82 -13.97
N ASP A 119 -3.10 -8.44 -12.81
CA ASP A 119 -3.46 -7.76 -11.55
C ASP A 119 -2.29 -7.74 -10.57
N TRP A 120 -1.07 -7.60 -11.09
CA TRP A 120 0.14 -7.66 -10.27
C TRP A 120 0.20 -6.54 -9.24
N ILE A 121 0.74 -6.82 -8.06
CA ILE A 121 0.83 -5.86 -6.96
C ILE A 121 2.21 -5.22 -6.86
N PHE A 122 2.27 -3.92 -6.56
CA PHE A 122 3.51 -3.22 -6.22
C PHE A 122 3.43 -2.67 -4.81
N GLU A 123 4.35 -3.08 -3.95
CA GLU A 123 4.43 -2.62 -2.57
C GLU A 123 5.75 -1.94 -2.29
N VAL A 124 5.70 -0.93 -1.43
CA VAL A 124 6.88 -0.22 -0.93
C VAL A 124 6.86 -0.30 0.59
N GLU A 125 8.00 -0.67 1.17
CA GLU A 125 8.21 -0.70 2.62
C GLU A 125 9.48 0.06 2.97
N PHE A 126 9.36 1.04 3.87
CA PHE A 126 10.49 1.82 4.38
C PHE A 126 11.00 1.16 5.66
N VAL A 127 12.30 0.90 5.73
CA VAL A 127 12.96 0.29 6.89
C VAL A 127 14.07 1.20 7.39
N GLN A 128 14.29 1.24 8.70
CA GLN A 128 15.30 2.11 9.32
C GLN A 128 16.58 1.35 9.71
N ASP A 129 16.46 0.07 10.07
CA ASP A 129 17.60 -0.69 10.60
C ASP A 129 18.36 -1.45 9.51
N GLN A 130 17.70 -2.42 8.86
CA GLN A 130 18.32 -3.29 7.87
C GLN A 130 17.33 -3.82 6.85
N LEU A 131 17.83 -4.09 5.64
CA LEU A 131 17.06 -4.78 4.61
C LEU A 131 16.85 -6.26 4.98
N PRO A 132 15.68 -6.86 4.67
CA PRO A 132 15.42 -8.28 4.89
C PRO A 132 16.43 -9.20 4.19
N ASN A 133 16.76 -10.34 4.81
CA ASN A 133 17.70 -11.33 4.24
C ASN A 133 17.10 -12.09 3.05
N GLY A 134 17.95 -12.52 2.12
CA GLY A 134 17.53 -13.34 0.97
C GLY A 134 16.83 -12.59 -0.17
N ILE A 135 16.89 -11.26 -0.21
CA ILE A 135 16.27 -10.42 -1.25
C ILE A 135 17.31 -9.92 -2.26
N TYR A 136 16.87 -9.49 -3.45
CA TYR A 136 17.78 -8.77 -4.35
C TYR A 136 18.14 -7.42 -3.73
N ARG A 137 19.43 -7.05 -3.70
CA ARG A 137 19.90 -5.82 -3.06
C ARG A 137 20.76 -4.97 -3.97
N GLU A 138 20.67 -3.66 -3.82
CA GLU A 138 21.58 -2.69 -4.40
C GLU A 138 21.60 -1.40 -3.55
N GLY A 139 22.71 -1.17 -2.84
CA GLY A 139 22.80 -0.07 -1.90
C GLY A 139 21.70 -0.15 -0.84
N ASN A 140 20.89 0.91 -0.75
CA ASN A 140 19.78 1.00 0.20
C ASN A 140 18.44 0.46 -0.36
N LEU A 141 18.45 -0.22 -1.51
CA LEU A 141 17.27 -0.81 -2.12
C LEU A 141 17.28 -2.33 -1.97
N GLY A 142 16.11 -2.88 -1.63
CA GLY A 142 15.82 -4.30 -1.60
C GLY A 142 14.62 -4.63 -2.49
N LEU A 143 14.63 -5.75 -3.21
CA LEU A 143 13.51 -6.20 -4.03
C LEU A 143 13.20 -7.67 -3.76
N VAL A 144 11.93 -7.94 -3.49
CA VAL A 144 11.35 -9.29 -3.47
C VAL A 144 10.43 -9.42 -4.67
N VAL A 145 10.62 -10.49 -5.44
CA VAL A 145 9.74 -10.86 -6.53
C VAL A 145 8.70 -11.84 -5.99
N LEU A 146 7.43 -11.49 -6.13
CA LEU A 146 6.33 -12.33 -5.66
C LEU A 146 5.96 -13.26 -6.82
N ASP A 147 6.29 -14.53 -6.65
CA ASP A 147 6.03 -15.58 -7.63
C ASP A 147 4.82 -16.41 -7.17
N PRO A 148 3.85 -16.73 -8.06
CA PRO A 148 2.71 -17.56 -7.71
C PRO A 148 3.09 -18.96 -7.25
N LYS A 149 4.25 -19.48 -7.65
CA LYS A 149 4.73 -20.85 -7.35
C LYS A 149 5.71 -20.89 -6.17
N LYS A 150 6.35 -19.77 -5.82
CA LYS A 150 7.31 -19.67 -4.70
C LYS A 150 6.78 -18.72 -3.63
N SER A 151 6.07 -19.28 -2.63
CA SER A 151 5.87 -18.58 -1.36
C SER A 151 7.18 -18.63 -0.57
N ASP A 152 8.13 -17.75 -0.89
CA ASP A 152 9.49 -17.81 -0.35
C ASP A 152 9.59 -17.27 1.09
N GLY A 153 9.13 -18.02 2.08
CA GLY A 153 9.29 -17.75 3.51
C GLY A 153 8.16 -18.30 4.39
N PRO A 154 8.34 -18.29 5.73
CA PRO A 154 7.36 -18.86 6.65
C PRO A 154 6.02 -18.13 6.54
N VAL A 155 4.92 -18.89 6.58
CA VAL A 155 3.57 -18.35 6.65
C VAL A 155 3.43 -17.57 7.95
N VAL A 156 2.99 -16.31 7.85
CA VAL A 156 2.73 -15.49 9.03
C VAL A 156 1.45 -16.01 9.68
N LEU A 157 1.55 -16.46 10.92
CA LEU A 157 0.40 -16.85 11.71
C LEU A 157 -0.15 -15.63 12.44
N ALA A 158 -1.43 -15.65 12.78
CA ALA A 158 -2.04 -14.60 13.58
C ALA A 158 -3.06 -15.16 14.56
N THR A 159 -3.50 -14.32 15.48
CA THR A 159 -4.55 -14.59 16.45
C THR A 159 -5.53 -13.45 16.53
N VAL A 160 -6.77 -13.80 16.84
CA VAL A 160 -7.83 -12.85 17.17
C VAL A 160 -8.31 -13.14 18.58
N LYS A 161 -8.23 -12.15 19.47
CA LYS A 161 -8.66 -12.26 20.87
C LYS A 161 -9.85 -11.35 21.12
N THR A 162 -10.78 -11.78 21.97
CA THR A 162 -11.93 -10.94 22.32
C THR A 162 -11.58 -10.01 23.47
N LEU A 163 -11.74 -8.70 23.26
CA LEU A 163 -11.53 -7.67 24.30
C LEU A 163 -12.86 -7.21 24.92
N VAL A 164 -13.87 -7.00 24.08
CA VAL A 164 -15.21 -6.53 24.48
C VAL A 164 -16.25 -7.35 23.74
N GLY A 165 -17.34 -7.70 24.41
CA GLY A 165 -18.35 -8.64 23.92
C GLY A 165 -18.04 -10.08 24.32
N GLN A 166 -18.82 -11.02 23.77
CA GLN A 166 -18.60 -12.44 24.01
C GLN A 166 -18.57 -13.25 22.72
N THR A 167 -17.49 -13.99 22.53
CA THR A 167 -17.33 -14.95 21.45
C THR A 167 -17.37 -16.37 21.99
N GLU A 168 -17.50 -17.36 21.10
CA GLU A 168 -17.47 -18.78 21.49
C GLU A 168 -16.12 -19.19 22.10
N GLN A 169 -15.02 -18.63 21.60
CA GLN A 169 -13.67 -18.83 22.10
C GLN A 169 -13.07 -17.47 22.43
N ASP A 170 -12.27 -17.38 23.50
CA ASP A 170 -11.58 -16.13 23.86
C ASP A 170 -10.47 -15.77 22.85
N GLU A 171 -9.92 -16.77 22.17
CA GLU A 171 -8.83 -16.63 21.20
C GLU A 171 -9.00 -17.59 20.01
N TYR A 172 -8.82 -17.06 18.80
CA TYR A 172 -8.90 -17.78 17.53
C TYR A 172 -7.56 -17.74 16.81
N GLY A 173 -7.02 -18.92 16.47
CA GLY A 173 -5.81 -19.03 15.66
C GLY A 173 -6.11 -18.89 14.16
N LEU A 174 -5.42 -17.97 13.49
CA LEU A 174 -5.50 -17.79 12.05
C LEU A 174 -4.32 -18.48 11.39
N ASN A 175 -4.57 -19.62 10.74
CA ASN A 175 -3.55 -20.38 10.03
C ASN A 175 -3.81 -20.39 8.51
N PRO A 176 -3.05 -19.61 7.72
CA PRO A 176 -3.22 -19.54 6.27
C PRO A 176 -2.89 -20.84 5.53
N ALA A 177 -2.17 -21.78 6.17
CA ALA A 177 -1.95 -23.11 5.61
C ALA A 177 -3.23 -23.98 5.60
N GLN A 178 -4.22 -23.64 6.45
CA GLN A 178 -5.50 -24.34 6.53
C GLN A 178 -6.60 -23.62 5.74
N LYS A 179 -6.70 -22.30 5.90
CA LYS A 179 -7.73 -21.47 5.24
C LYS A 179 -7.24 -20.03 5.12
N VAL A 180 -7.61 -19.35 4.03
CA VAL A 180 -7.19 -17.95 3.76
C VAL A 180 -8.30 -16.92 4.03
N LEU A 181 -9.52 -17.37 4.35
CA LEU A 181 -10.67 -16.52 4.67
C LEU A 181 -11.23 -16.92 6.03
N PHE A 182 -11.31 -15.99 6.97
CA PHE A 182 -11.83 -16.21 8.31
C PHE A 182 -13.04 -15.31 8.51
N HIS A 183 -14.22 -15.90 8.47
CA HIS A 183 -15.51 -15.22 8.53
C HIS A 183 -15.86 -14.85 9.97
N ILE A 184 -16.23 -13.58 10.17
CA ILE A 184 -16.66 -13.03 11.45
C ILE A 184 -18.17 -12.76 11.37
N GLY A 185 -18.87 -13.12 12.43
CA GLY A 185 -20.26 -12.74 12.58
C GLY A 185 -20.91 -13.36 13.80
N ARG A 186 -22.15 -12.91 14.05
CA ARG A 186 -22.97 -13.45 15.12
C ARG A 186 -23.62 -14.77 14.75
N GLY A 187 -23.47 -15.78 15.60
CA GLY A 187 -23.92 -17.15 15.40
C GLY A 187 -23.03 -17.97 14.47
N HIS A 188 -23.11 -19.29 14.58
CA HIS A 188 -22.28 -20.24 13.83
C HIS A 188 -22.48 -20.20 12.32
N SER A 189 -23.72 -20.01 11.88
CA SER A 189 -24.04 -19.97 10.45
C SER A 189 -25.15 -19.01 10.14
N THR A 190 -25.15 -18.53 8.90
CA THR A 190 -26.21 -17.67 8.37
C THR A 190 -26.47 -17.98 6.92
N GLN A 191 -27.70 -17.80 6.47
CA GLN A 191 -28.00 -17.77 5.04
C GLN A 191 -27.65 -16.38 4.49
N THR A 192 -26.89 -16.38 3.39
CA THR A 192 -26.60 -15.17 2.61
C THR A 192 -27.81 -14.79 1.75
N ALA A 193 -27.82 -13.59 1.18
CA ALA A 193 -28.86 -13.15 0.25
C ALA A 193 -29.02 -14.08 -0.99
N SER A 194 -27.97 -14.85 -1.32
CA SER A 194 -28.00 -15.86 -2.39
C SER A 194 -28.65 -17.19 -2.00
N GLY A 195 -29.08 -17.35 -0.75
CA GLY A 195 -29.57 -18.62 -0.18
C GLY A 195 -28.45 -19.59 0.23
N ARG A 196 -27.18 -19.28 -0.03
CA ARG A 196 -26.05 -20.10 0.43
C ARG A 196 -25.81 -19.93 1.92
N VAL A 197 -25.46 -21.03 2.59
CA VAL A 197 -25.04 -21.03 4.00
C VAL A 197 -23.58 -20.55 4.10
N ARG A 198 -23.35 -19.53 4.92
CA ARG A 198 -22.02 -19.07 5.36
C ARG A 198 -21.80 -19.56 6.78
N ILE A 199 -20.61 -20.11 7.04
CA ILE A 199 -20.17 -20.55 8.37
C ILE A 199 -19.19 -19.51 8.89
N ASN A 200 -19.39 -19.04 10.13
CA ASN A 200 -18.47 -18.13 10.80
C ASN A 200 -17.34 -18.93 11.44
N ASP A 201 -16.10 -18.47 11.25
CA ASP A 201 -14.92 -19.05 11.91
C ASP A 201 -14.65 -18.35 13.25
N ILE A 202 -14.96 -17.04 13.33
CA ILE A 202 -14.92 -16.24 14.54
C ILE A 202 -16.37 -15.90 14.91
N VAL A 203 -16.88 -16.58 15.93
CA VAL A 203 -18.31 -16.61 16.27
C VAL A 203 -18.57 -15.70 17.46
N VAL A 204 -19.30 -14.61 17.22
CA VAL A 204 -19.91 -13.81 18.30
C VAL A 204 -21.18 -14.52 18.75
N LEU A 205 -21.34 -14.78 20.05
CA LEU A 205 -22.49 -15.53 20.56
C LEU A 205 -23.79 -14.75 20.41
N ASN A 206 -24.87 -15.45 20.10
CA ASN A 206 -26.24 -14.97 20.27
C ASN A 206 -26.72 -15.18 21.71
N ASP A 207 -27.76 -14.44 22.06
CA ASP A 207 -28.42 -14.51 23.36
C ASP A 207 -28.98 -15.90 23.70
N ASP A 208 -29.27 -16.73 22.68
CA ASP A 208 -29.76 -18.10 22.80
C ASP A 208 -28.66 -19.17 22.67
N ASP A 209 -27.40 -18.78 22.43
CA ASP A 209 -26.29 -19.72 22.33
C ASP A 209 -25.88 -20.27 23.71
N PRO A 210 -25.48 -21.55 23.81
CA PRO A 210 -24.98 -22.12 25.05
C PRO A 210 -23.76 -21.35 25.58
N GLY A 211 -23.81 -20.97 26.86
CA GLY A 211 -22.72 -20.25 27.52
C GLY A 211 -22.75 -18.73 27.33
N PHE A 212 -23.78 -18.18 26.68
CA PHE A 212 -24.00 -16.73 26.64
C PHE A 212 -24.19 -16.15 28.05
N ASP A 213 -23.42 -15.10 28.34
CA ASP A 213 -23.47 -14.30 29.56
C ASP A 213 -24.09 -12.94 29.20
N PRO A 214 -25.30 -12.60 29.72
CA PRO A 214 -25.99 -11.36 29.39
C PRO A 214 -25.23 -10.08 29.75
N GLN A 215 -24.28 -10.13 30.69
CA GLN A 215 -23.46 -8.97 31.03
C GLN A 215 -22.30 -8.81 30.06
N LYS A 216 -21.59 -9.90 29.74
CA LYS A 216 -20.45 -9.86 28.80
C LYS A 216 -20.91 -9.67 27.34
N GLY A 217 -21.99 -10.32 26.96
CA GLY A 217 -22.54 -10.35 25.61
C GLY A 217 -23.57 -9.27 25.31
N ALA A 218 -23.80 -8.30 26.22
CA ALA A 218 -24.83 -7.26 26.06
C ALA A 218 -24.72 -6.51 24.71
N GLY A 219 -23.50 -6.31 24.21
CA GLY A 219 -23.19 -5.65 22.94
C GLY A 219 -23.29 -6.53 21.69
N ASN A 220 -23.37 -7.86 21.84
CA ASN A 220 -23.28 -8.80 20.72
C ASN A 220 -24.39 -8.61 19.69
N GLY A 221 -25.56 -8.13 20.10
CA GLY A 221 -26.70 -7.86 19.21
C GLY A 221 -26.39 -6.87 18.08
N ALA A 222 -25.42 -5.97 18.28
CA ALA A 222 -24.96 -5.01 17.27
C ALA A 222 -24.08 -5.67 16.17
N VAL A 223 -23.63 -6.91 16.40
CA VAL A 223 -22.88 -7.66 15.40
C VAL A 223 -23.85 -8.41 14.49
N SER A 224 -23.84 -8.05 13.21
CA SER A 224 -24.48 -8.82 12.15
C SER A 224 -24.00 -10.27 12.04
N ARG A 225 -24.88 -11.16 11.56
CA ARG A 225 -24.54 -12.57 11.29
C ARG A 225 -23.47 -12.77 10.22
N ALA A 226 -23.37 -11.83 9.27
CA ALA A 226 -22.28 -11.70 8.32
C ALA A 226 -21.69 -10.29 8.38
N HIS A 227 -20.72 -10.09 9.27
CA HIS A 227 -20.22 -8.76 9.60
C HIS A 227 -18.95 -8.39 8.84
N ALA A 228 -17.94 -9.25 8.91
CA ALA A 228 -16.65 -9.02 8.29
C ALA A 228 -15.95 -10.34 7.99
N THR A 229 -14.87 -10.28 7.22
CA THR A 229 -14.00 -11.42 6.93
C THR A 229 -12.54 -10.95 7.02
N ILE A 230 -11.70 -11.69 7.75
CA ILE A 230 -10.25 -11.50 7.68
C ILE A 230 -9.73 -12.38 6.55
N GLN A 231 -9.00 -11.79 5.61
CA GLN A 231 -8.38 -12.48 4.49
C GLN A 231 -6.86 -12.44 4.63
N TYR A 232 -6.22 -13.59 4.43
CA TYR A 232 -4.78 -13.65 4.22
C TYR A 232 -4.48 -13.59 2.72
N ASN A 233 -3.66 -12.62 2.31
CA ASN A 233 -3.13 -12.57 0.94
C ASN A 233 -1.79 -13.32 0.92
N PRO A 234 -1.67 -14.49 0.25
CA PRO A 234 -0.43 -15.26 0.22
C PRO A 234 0.69 -14.57 -0.55
N ALA A 235 0.37 -13.72 -1.52
CA ALA A 235 1.36 -12.94 -2.24
C ALA A 235 1.96 -11.85 -1.34
N GLN A 236 1.11 -11.16 -0.57
CA GLN A 236 1.54 -10.10 0.35
C GLN A 236 1.99 -10.62 1.72
N ARG A 237 1.64 -11.86 2.08
CA ARG A 237 1.81 -12.39 3.45
C ARG A 237 1.27 -11.46 4.52
N LYS A 238 0.16 -10.80 4.20
CA LYS A 238 -0.51 -9.85 5.06
C LYS A 238 -1.95 -10.29 5.24
N TYR A 239 -2.46 -9.99 6.43
CA TYR A 239 -3.88 -10.08 6.70
C TYR A 239 -4.52 -8.74 6.37
N ALA A 240 -5.76 -8.79 5.90
CA ALA A 240 -6.59 -7.62 5.69
C ALA A 240 -8.02 -7.93 6.13
N LEU A 241 -8.71 -6.93 6.64
CA LEU A 241 -10.13 -6.97 6.92
C LEU A 241 -10.92 -6.61 5.67
N LEU A 242 -11.98 -7.38 5.40
CA LEU A 242 -13.01 -7.05 4.43
C LEU A 242 -14.31 -6.92 5.18
N VAL A 243 -15.08 -5.88 4.84
CA VAL A 243 -16.39 -5.68 5.45
C VAL A 243 -17.43 -6.38 4.60
N ASP A 244 -18.17 -7.29 5.25
CA ASP A 244 -19.29 -7.98 4.63
C ASP A 244 -20.53 -7.07 4.68
N PRO A 245 -21.58 -7.32 3.88
CA PRO A 245 -22.75 -6.45 3.82
C PRO A 245 -23.32 -6.05 5.18
N GLY A 246 -23.35 -6.96 6.17
CA GLY A 246 -23.89 -6.68 7.50
C GLY A 246 -23.04 -5.76 8.38
N GLY A 247 -21.75 -5.61 8.09
CA GLY A 247 -20.84 -4.70 8.80
C GLY A 247 -20.79 -3.28 8.22
N LEU A 248 -21.50 -3.03 7.13
CA LEU A 248 -21.58 -1.71 6.50
C LEU A 248 -22.51 -0.76 7.28
N PRO A 249 -22.18 0.56 7.33
CA PRO A 249 -23.00 1.57 8.02
C PRO A 249 -24.47 1.62 7.61
N ALA A 250 -24.78 1.24 6.36
CA ALA A 250 -26.15 1.20 5.84
C ALA A 250 -27.09 0.28 6.64
N ASN A 251 -26.54 -0.72 7.35
CA ASN A 251 -27.29 -1.64 8.20
C ASN A 251 -27.34 -1.20 9.67
N GLY A 252 -26.94 0.05 9.97
CA GLY A 252 -26.83 0.57 11.34
C GLY A 252 -25.57 0.07 12.08
N ASN A 253 -24.87 -0.91 11.53
CA ASN A 253 -23.66 -1.49 12.11
C ASN A 253 -22.43 -0.83 11.47
N LYS A 254 -21.38 -0.59 12.26
CA LYS A 254 -20.15 0.03 11.77
C LYS A 254 -18.98 -0.89 12.08
N THR A 255 -18.06 -1.01 11.13
CA THR A 255 -16.78 -1.68 11.34
C THR A 255 -15.67 -0.62 11.39
N LYS A 256 -14.82 -0.66 12.41
CA LYS A 256 -13.65 0.22 12.50
C LYS A 256 -12.41 -0.58 12.87
N ILE A 257 -11.26 -0.07 12.46
CA ILE A 257 -9.95 -0.54 12.89
C ILE A 257 -9.31 0.59 13.69
N MET A 258 -8.93 0.30 14.93
CA MET A 258 -8.16 1.19 15.78
C MET A 258 -6.73 0.65 15.80
N HIS A 259 -5.81 1.42 15.25
CA HIS A 259 -4.41 1.05 15.16
C HIS A 259 -3.67 1.32 16.48
N PRO A 260 -2.51 0.69 16.72
CA PRO A 260 -1.70 0.93 17.93
C PRO A 260 -1.21 2.38 18.10
N ASP A 261 -1.23 3.18 17.04
CA ASP A 261 -0.90 4.61 17.05
C ASP A 261 -2.11 5.51 17.29
N ASP A 262 -3.23 4.94 17.77
CA ASP A 262 -4.52 5.57 18.02
C ASP A 262 -5.22 6.13 16.76
N THR A 263 -4.71 5.84 15.56
CA THR A 263 -5.41 6.20 14.32
C THR A 263 -6.60 5.27 14.11
N ILE A 264 -7.69 5.83 13.56
CA ILE A 264 -8.94 5.10 13.32
C ILE A 264 -9.22 5.05 11.84
N GLU A 265 -9.23 3.84 11.28
CA GLU A 265 -9.68 3.57 9.93
C GLU A 265 -11.13 3.07 9.93
N ARG A 266 -11.98 3.66 9.09
CA ARG A 266 -13.36 3.21 8.93
C ARG A 266 -13.43 2.22 7.78
N ALA A 267 -13.85 1.01 8.12
CA ALA A 267 -14.07 -0.02 7.13
C ALA A 267 -15.55 0.04 6.69
N ASP A 268 -15.84 0.82 5.66
CA ASP A 268 -17.21 1.15 5.23
C ASP A 268 -17.47 1.00 3.72
N ILE A 269 -16.47 0.55 2.96
CA ILE A 269 -16.58 0.33 1.51
C ILE A 269 -16.57 -1.17 1.23
N LEU A 270 -17.66 -1.66 0.62
CA LEU A 270 -17.78 -3.06 0.22
C LEU A 270 -16.71 -3.42 -0.83
N GLY A 271 -16.00 -4.53 -0.62
CA GLY A 271 -14.99 -5.03 -1.54
C GLY A 271 -13.62 -4.35 -1.43
N VAL A 272 -13.47 -3.33 -0.58
CA VAL A 272 -12.17 -2.79 -0.20
C VAL A 272 -11.56 -3.64 0.92
N THR A 273 -10.25 -3.90 0.80
CA THR A 273 -9.44 -4.58 1.81
C THR A 273 -8.72 -3.55 2.66
N TYR A 274 -8.78 -3.71 3.98
CA TYR A 274 -8.14 -2.84 4.96
C TYR A 274 -7.00 -3.60 5.65
N PRO A 275 -5.72 -3.27 5.41
CA PRO A 275 -4.59 -4.02 5.95
C PRO A 275 -4.63 -4.09 7.48
N LEU A 276 -4.35 -5.26 8.04
CA LEU A 276 -4.22 -5.46 9.48
C LEU A 276 -2.75 -5.56 9.89
N GLN A 277 -2.40 -4.90 10.99
CA GLN A 277 -1.09 -4.95 11.63
C GLN A 277 -1.21 -5.46 13.07
N HIS A 278 -0.10 -5.98 13.60
CA HIS A 278 -0.07 -6.49 14.98
C HIS A 278 -0.50 -5.40 15.96
N GLY A 279 -1.46 -5.72 16.83
CA GLY A 279 -2.00 -4.81 17.84
C GLY A 279 -3.26 -4.05 17.40
N ASP A 280 -3.71 -4.20 16.16
CA ASP A 280 -4.96 -3.59 15.70
C ASP A 280 -6.16 -4.11 16.50
N GLN A 281 -7.06 -3.20 16.86
CA GLN A 281 -8.36 -3.53 17.44
C GLN A 281 -9.46 -3.33 16.40
N ILE A 282 -10.23 -4.38 16.16
CA ILE A 282 -11.34 -4.42 15.22
C ILE A 282 -12.64 -4.23 16.01
N GLU A 283 -13.28 -3.08 15.84
CA GLU A 283 -14.59 -2.77 16.41
C GLU A 283 -15.69 -3.22 15.45
N LEU A 284 -16.63 -4.03 15.96
CA LEU A 284 -17.77 -4.59 15.23
C LEU A 284 -19.07 -4.05 15.84
N GLY A 285 -19.88 -3.39 15.02
CA GLY A 285 -21.17 -2.84 15.45
C GLY A 285 -21.08 -1.71 16.47
N GLY A 286 -19.88 -1.27 16.86
CA GLY A 286 -19.66 -0.26 17.91
C GLY A 286 -19.66 -0.80 19.34
N GLU A 287 -19.86 -2.11 19.54
CA GLU A 287 -20.12 -2.69 20.86
C GLU A 287 -19.28 -3.95 21.14
N VAL A 288 -18.66 -4.54 20.12
CA VAL A 288 -17.77 -5.71 20.25
C VAL A 288 -16.40 -5.33 19.71
N THR A 289 -15.33 -5.72 20.42
CA THR A 289 -13.95 -5.39 20.03
C THR A 289 -13.09 -6.63 20.07
N LEU A 290 -12.38 -6.87 18.98
CA LEU A 290 -11.42 -7.97 18.83
C LEU A 290 -10.00 -7.41 18.66
N LEU A 291 -9.01 -8.02 19.28
CA LEU A 291 -7.59 -7.70 19.10
C LEU A 291 -6.96 -8.65 18.09
N PHE A 292 -6.29 -8.09 17.08
CA PHE A 292 -5.52 -8.85 16.10
C PHE A 292 -4.02 -8.82 16.43
N GLU A 293 -3.38 -9.97 16.49
CA GLU A 293 -1.95 -10.11 16.79
C GLU A 293 -1.28 -11.06 15.79
N LEU A 294 -0.14 -10.65 15.23
CA LEU A 294 0.76 -11.57 14.52
C LEU A 294 1.52 -12.46 15.51
N ARG A 295 1.80 -13.72 15.11
CA ARG A 295 2.58 -14.72 15.86
C ARG A 295 3.92 -15.04 15.19
#